data_AF-A0A451ENQ3-F1
#
_entry.id   AF-A0A451ENQ3-F1
#
_cell.length_a   1.000
_cell.length_b   1.000
_cell.length_c   1.000
_cell.angle_alpha   90.00
_cell.angle_beta   90.00
_cell.angle_gamma   90.00
#
_symmetry.space_group_name_H-M   'P 1'
#
loop_
_entity.id
_entity.type
_entity.pdbx_description
1 polymer ?
#
loop_
_entity_poly.entity_id
_entity_poly.type
_entity_poly.pdbx_seq_one_letter_code
_entity_poly.pdbx_strand_id
1 'polypeptide(L)'
;KTALTTLLTEQSFETLTVSDLTKKAGINRGTFYLHYTDKFDMMNHFKNDTLDDLYRLLNQAEIYTDTRQVLNQTLSYLIEHREFITALATISYLKFPQLIKDFCYQFLTTITGFQDIVTNQYHIPYPYALEVYLA
;
A
#
# COMPACT_ATOMS: atom_id res chain seq x y z
N LYS A 1 -11.96 7.89 0.99
CA LYS A 1 -10.58 8.24 0.61
C LYS A 1 -10.44 9.70 0.15
N THR A 2 -11.28 10.23 -0.76
CA THR A 2 -11.17 11.60 -1.31
C THR A 2 -11.08 12.73 -0.29
N ALA A 3 -12.00 12.79 0.69
CA ALA A 3 -11.99 13.87 1.70
C ALA A 3 -10.67 13.94 2.48
N LEU A 4 -10.14 12.79 2.89
CA LEU A 4 -8.84 12.66 3.53
C LEU A 4 -7.71 13.14 2.61
N THR A 5 -7.65 12.65 1.37
CA THR A 5 -6.60 13.05 0.41
C THR A 5 -6.59 14.56 0.20
N THR A 6 -7.76 15.19 0.05
CA THR A 6 -7.86 16.65 -0.07
C THR A 6 -7.36 17.35 1.19
N LEU A 7 -7.78 16.92 2.38
CA LEU A 7 -7.36 17.53 3.64
C LEU A 7 -5.85 17.40 3.88
N LEU A 8 -5.23 16.33 3.39
CA LEU A 8 -3.77 16.14 3.46
C LEU A 8 -2.98 17.07 2.53
N THR A 9 -3.64 17.72 1.56
CA THR A 9 -3.02 18.82 0.79
C THR A 9 -3.06 20.15 1.55
N GLU A 10 -3.92 20.27 2.56
CA GLU A 10 -4.18 21.50 3.31
C GLU A 10 -3.44 21.51 4.67
N GLN A 11 -3.26 20.34 5.30
CA GLN A 11 -2.61 20.19 6.61
C GLN A 11 -2.00 18.80 6.82
N SER A 12 -1.19 18.62 7.87
CA SER A 12 -0.56 17.33 8.16
C SER A 12 -1.56 16.32 8.75
N PHE A 13 -1.25 15.03 8.61
CA PHE A 13 -2.10 13.99 9.18
C PHE A 13 -2.17 14.06 10.71
N GLU A 14 -1.11 14.52 11.37
CA GLU A 14 -1.03 14.66 12.83
C GLU A 14 -2.02 15.71 13.36
N THR A 15 -2.16 16.85 12.67
CA THR A 15 -3.10 17.93 13.07
C THR A 15 -4.53 17.66 12.64
N LEU A 16 -4.73 16.85 11.59
CA LEU A 16 -6.04 16.52 11.06
C LEU A 16 -6.97 15.91 12.11
N THR A 17 -8.22 16.36 12.22
CA THR A 17 -9.18 15.81 13.20
C THR A 17 -10.30 15.01 12.53
N VAL A 18 -11.00 14.16 13.32
CA VAL A 18 -12.24 13.50 12.87
C VAL A 18 -13.32 14.53 12.50
N SER A 19 -13.35 15.68 13.18
CA SER A 19 -14.27 16.77 12.85
C SER A 19 -14.00 17.34 11.47
N ASP A 20 -12.73 17.55 11.09
CA ASP A 20 -12.37 18.03 9.75
C ASP A 20 -12.75 17.02 8.67
N LEU A 21 -12.44 15.74 8.93
CA LEU A 21 -12.77 14.63 8.04
C LEU A 21 -14.28 14.55 7.79
N THR A 22 -15.07 14.54 8.85
CA THR A 22 -16.53 14.42 8.77
C THR A 22 -17.17 15.64 8.11
N LYS A 23 -16.67 16.84 8.41
CA LYS A 23 -17.10 18.09 7.76
C LYS A 23 -16.79 18.09 6.26
N LYS A 24 -15.58 17.71 5.85
CA LYS A 24 -15.19 17.65 4.42
C LYS A 24 -15.93 16.56 3.67
N ALA A 25 -16.19 15.42 4.30
CA ALA A 25 -16.92 14.31 3.71
C ALA A 25 -18.45 14.51 3.67
N GLY A 26 -18.98 15.52 4.38
CA GLY A 26 -20.42 15.77 4.46
C GLY A 26 -21.19 14.70 5.26
N ILE A 27 -20.54 14.06 6.23
CA ILE A 27 -21.15 13.03 7.09
C ILE A 27 -21.19 13.48 8.54
N ASN A 28 -22.08 12.91 9.34
CA ASN A 28 -22.08 13.15 10.78
C ASN A 28 -20.98 12.31 11.48
N ARG A 29 -20.56 12.74 12.68
CA ARG A 29 -19.54 12.03 13.46
C ARG A 29 -19.97 10.62 13.90
N GLY A 30 -21.26 10.41 14.17
CA GLY A 30 -21.78 9.09 14.51
C GLY A 30 -21.53 8.07 13.40
N THR A 31 -21.76 8.46 12.14
CA THR A 31 -21.48 7.65 10.96
C THR A 31 -20.01 7.30 10.82
N PHE A 32 -19.10 8.23 11.14
CA PHE A 32 -17.67 7.91 11.17
C PHE A 32 -17.36 6.82 12.21
N TYR A 33 -17.86 7.00 13.43
CA TYR A 33 -17.59 6.07 14.53
C TYR A 33 -18.31 4.71 14.41
N LEU A 34 -19.24 4.54 13.47
CA LEU A 34 -19.77 3.21 13.11
C LEU A 34 -18.73 2.35 12.37
N HIS A 35 -17.75 2.97 11.72
CA HIS A 35 -16.78 2.27 10.88
C HIS A 35 -15.36 2.35 11.45
N TYR A 36 -15.01 3.43 12.13
CA TYR A 36 -13.64 3.69 12.56
C TYR A 36 -13.60 4.24 13.98
N THR A 37 -12.72 3.70 14.80
CA THR A 37 -12.51 4.17 16.17
C THR A 37 -11.86 5.56 16.20
N ASP A 38 -10.93 5.84 15.29
CA ASP A 38 -10.31 7.14 15.09
C ASP A 38 -9.77 7.31 13.65
N LYS A 39 -9.02 8.40 13.41
CA LYS A 39 -8.40 8.68 12.10
C LYS A 39 -7.28 7.69 11.73
N PHE A 40 -6.58 7.13 12.70
CA PHE A 40 -5.49 6.17 12.48
C PHE A 40 -6.06 4.82 12.05
N ASP A 41 -7.13 4.37 12.70
CA ASP A 41 -7.89 3.18 12.31
C ASP A 41 -8.43 3.30 10.88
N MET A 42 -9.09 4.42 10.55
CA MET A 42 -9.54 4.72 9.18
C MET A 42 -8.38 4.67 8.18
N MET A 43 -7.25 5.28 8.50
CA MET A 43 -6.09 5.28 7.60
C MET A 43 -5.50 3.89 7.43
N ASN A 44 -5.41 3.10 8.50
CA ASN A 44 -4.95 1.71 8.43
C ASN A 44 -5.87 0.86 7.55
N HIS A 45 -7.19 1.03 7.67
CA HIS A 45 -8.15 0.38 6.78
C HIS A 45 -7.89 0.76 5.31
N PHE A 46 -7.80 2.07 5.01
CA PHE A 46 -7.58 2.52 3.63
C PHE A 46 -6.24 2.06 3.05
N LYS A 47 -5.18 2.03 3.87
CA LYS A 47 -3.87 1.51 3.53
C LYS A 47 -3.94 0.02 3.21
N ASN A 48 -4.55 -0.78 4.09
CA ASN A 48 -4.68 -2.23 3.90
C ASN A 48 -5.51 -2.53 2.65
N ASP A 49 -6.64 -1.86 2.43
CA ASP A 49 -7.45 -2.01 1.21
C ASP A 49 -6.60 -1.80 -0.06
N THR A 50 -5.74 -0.78 -0.05
CA THR A 50 -4.88 -0.46 -1.20
C THR A 50 -3.78 -1.51 -1.40
N LEU A 51 -3.19 -2.05 -0.33
CA LEU A 51 -2.22 -3.15 -0.43
C LEU A 51 -2.90 -4.44 -0.91
N ASP A 52 -4.11 -4.72 -0.44
CA ASP A 52 -4.89 -5.89 -0.83
C ASP A 52 -5.29 -5.84 -2.31
N ASP A 53 -5.65 -4.65 -2.81
CA ASP A 53 -5.90 -4.44 -4.25
C ASP A 53 -4.64 -4.71 -5.09
N LEU A 54 -3.49 -4.18 -4.66
CA LEU A 54 -2.21 -4.42 -5.35
C LEU A 54 -1.84 -5.90 -5.33
N TYR A 55 -2.01 -6.57 -4.19
CA TYR A 55 -1.76 -8.01 -4.08
C TYR A 55 -2.68 -8.80 -5.01
N ARG A 56 -3.96 -8.45 -5.09
CA ARG A 56 -4.93 -9.10 -6.00
C ARG A 56 -4.55 -8.95 -7.45
N LEU A 57 -4.06 -7.77 -7.86
CA LEU A 57 -3.63 -7.52 -9.23
C LEU A 57 -2.37 -8.33 -9.56
N LEU A 58 -1.38 -8.33 -8.67
CA LEU A 58 -0.12 -9.01 -8.90
C LEU A 58 -0.23 -10.54 -8.79
N ASN A 59 -1.13 -11.07 -7.96
CA ASN A 59 -1.28 -12.51 -7.74
C ASN A 59 -2.27 -13.18 -8.71
N GLN A 60 -2.53 -12.56 -9.86
CA GLN A 60 -3.31 -13.16 -10.94
C GLN A 60 -2.54 -14.31 -11.60
N ALA A 61 -3.24 -15.34 -12.08
CA ALA A 61 -2.60 -16.49 -12.73
C ALA A 61 -1.79 -16.08 -13.98
N GLU A 62 -2.24 -15.02 -14.63
CA GLU A 62 -1.62 -14.36 -15.78
C GLU A 62 -0.21 -13.86 -15.48
N ILE A 63 0.21 -13.75 -14.22
CA ILE A 63 1.58 -13.36 -13.90
C ILE A 63 2.62 -14.34 -14.49
N TYR A 64 2.24 -15.61 -14.67
CA TYR A 64 3.08 -16.65 -15.25
C TYR A 64 2.92 -16.81 -16.77
N THR A 65 1.92 -16.18 -17.40
CA THR A 65 1.59 -16.36 -18.82
C THR A 65 1.63 -15.06 -19.64
N ASP A 66 1.17 -13.94 -19.07
CA ASP A 66 1.29 -12.58 -19.62
C ASP A 66 1.62 -11.59 -18.48
N THR A 67 2.85 -11.69 -17.97
CA THR A 67 3.36 -10.79 -16.92
C THR A 67 3.22 -9.32 -17.31
N ARG A 68 3.35 -8.99 -18.60
CA ARG A 68 3.26 -7.61 -19.09
C ARG A 68 1.85 -7.06 -18.89
N GLN A 69 0.80 -7.84 -19.14
CA GLN A 69 -0.57 -7.43 -18.87
C GLN A 69 -0.77 -7.14 -17.38
N VAL A 70 -0.34 -8.05 -16.50
CA VAL A 70 -0.46 -7.89 -15.04
C VAL A 70 0.25 -6.63 -14.55
N LEU A 71 1.48 -6.40 -15.03
CA LEU A 71 2.25 -5.19 -14.69
C LEU A 71 1.55 -3.92 -15.20
N ASN A 72 1.02 -3.91 -16.42
CA ASN A 72 0.28 -2.76 -16.95
C ASN A 72 -0.96 -2.45 -16.12
N GLN A 73 -1.72 -3.46 -15.70
CA GLN A 73 -2.89 -3.26 -14.84
C GLN A 73 -2.49 -2.71 -13.47
N THR A 74 -1.44 -3.27 -12.87
CA THR A 74 -0.92 -2.82 -11.57
C THR A 74 -0.43 -1.38 -11.63
N LEU A 75 0.35 -1.01 -12.66
CA LEU A 75 0.82 0.35 -12.86
C LEU A 75 -0.34 1.31 -13.15
N SER A 76 -1.35 0.88 -13.90
CA SER A 76 -2.54 1.70 -14.16
C SER A 76 -3.29 2.03 -12.87
N TYR A 77 -3.47 1.04 -11.99
CA TYR A 77 -4.06 1.24 -10.66
C TYR A 77 -3.25 2.24 -9.82
N LEU A 78 -1.91 2.11 -9.81
CA LEU A 78 -1.04 3.05 -9.08
C LEU A 78 -1.18 4.49 -9.60
N ILE A 79 -1.30 4.68 -10.92
CA ILE A 79 -1.48 6.00 -11.55
C ILE A 79 -2.86 6.58 -11.21
N GLU A 80 -3.91 5.76 -11.26
CA GLU A 80 -5.29 6.15 -10.94
C GLU A 80 -5.41 6.62 -9.49
N HIS A 81 -4.75 5.92 -8.56
CA HIS A 81 -4.80 6.23 -7.13
C HIS A 81 -3.61 7.07 -6.62
N ARG A 82 -2.83 7.68 -7.53
CA ARG A 82 -1.55 8.36 -7.21
C ARG A 82 -1.65 9.41 -6.11
N GLU A 83 -2.76 10.17 -6.05
CA GLU A 83 -2.92 11.24 -5.07
C GLU A 83 -2.99 10.67 -3.65
N PHE A 84 -3.75 9.58 -3.48
CA PHE A 84 -3.86 8.90 -2.20
C PHE A 84 -2.54 8.20 -1.83
N ILE A 85 -1.89 7.52 -2.78
CA ILE A 85 -0.60 6.85 -2.54
C ILE A 85 0.49 7.86 -2.16
N THR A 86 0.53 9.00 -2.83
CA THR A 86 1.44 10.11 -2.49
C THR A 86 1.14 10.61 -1.08
N ALA A 87 -0.13 10.76 -0.72
CA ALA A 87 -0.51 11.15 0.63
C ALA A 87 -0.13 10.09 1.68
N LEU A 88 -0.17 8.79 1.38
CA LEU A 88 0.35 7.75 2.28
C LEU A 88 1.86 7.91 2.49
N ALA A 89 2.60 8.27 1.44
CA ALA A 89 4.05 8.42 1.49
C ALA A 89 4.52 9.61 2.35
N THR A 90 3.68 10.63 2.55
CA THR A 90 4.00 11.80 3.39
C THR A 90 3.72 11.58 4.88
N ILE A 91 3.02 10.52 5.24
CA ILE A 91 2.59 10.28 6.62
C ILE A 91 3.65 9.50 7.39
N SER A 92 4.26 10.18 8.37
CA SER A 92 5.42 9.66 9.10
C SER A 92 5.17 8.31 9.80
N TYR A 93 4.02 8.13 10.45
CA TYR A 93 3.76 6.92 11.23
C TYR A 93 3.59 5.67 10.35
N LEU A 94 3.26 5.83 9.07
CA LEU A 94 3.11 4.72 8.13
C LEU A 94 4.44 4.10 7.71
N LYS A 95 5.56 4.83 7.89
CA LYS A 95 6.91 4.36 7.51
C LYS A 95 6.92 3.79 6.09
N PHE A 96 6.46 4.59 5.13
CA PHE A 96 6.16 4.15 3.76
C PHE A 96 7.26 3.30 3.08
N PRO A 97 8.57 3.62 3.19
CA PRO A 97 9.61 2.76 2.62
C PRO A 97 9.60 1.34 3.19
N GLN A 98 9.42 1.19 4.51
CA GLN A 98 9.33 -0.11 5.16
C GLN A 98 8.04 -0.83 4.73
N LEU A 99 6.93 -0.10 4.66
CA LEU A 99 5.65 -0.66 4.21
C LEU A 99 5.74 -1.28 2.81
N ILE A 100 6.37 -0.57 1.86
CA ILE A 100 6.57 -1.07 0.50
C ILE A 100 7.56 -2.24 0.48
N LYS A 101 8.63 -2.19 1.27
CA LYS A 101 9.57 -3.32 1.41
C LYS A 101 8.88 -4.58 1.94
N ASP A 102 8.06 -4.44 2.98
CA ASP A 102 7.29 -5.54 3.56
C ASP A 102 6.29 -6.11 2.56
N PHE A 103 5.59 -5.25 1.82
CA PHE A 103 4.68 -5.66 0.74
C PHE A 103 5.40 -6.44 -0.36
N CYS A 104 6.53 -5.91 -0.87
CA CYS A 104 7.33 -6.60 -1.88
C CYS A 104 7.83 -7.95 -1.38
N TYR A 105 8.30 -8.02 -0.13
CA TYR A 105 8.72 -9.27 0.48
C TYR A 105 7.59 -10.30 0.53
N GLN A 106 6.42 -9.90 1.05
CA GLN A 106 5.24 -10.76 1.13
C GLN A 106 4.81 -11.26 -0.25
N PHE A 107 4.84 -10.41 -1.26
CA PHE A 107 4.48 -10.80 -2.62
C PHE A 107 5.52 -11.72 -3.27
N LEU A 108 6.81 -11.39 -3.19
CA LEU A 108 7.85 -12.19 -3.84
C LEU A 108 7.96 -13.60 -3.24
N THR A 109 7.73 -13.74 -1.94
CA THR A 109 7.68 -15.04 -1.28
C THR A 109 6.48 -15.90 -1.68
N THR A 110 5.46 -15.34 -2.33
CA THR A 110 4.37 -16.13 -2.92
C THR A 110 4.69 -16.68 -4.30
N ILE A 111 5.76 -16.19 -4.95
CA ILE A 111 6.19 -16.68 -6.27
C ILE A 111 6.89 -18.03 -6.10
N THR A 112 6.40 -19.04 -6.82
CA THR A 112 6.99 -20.39 -6.76
C THR A 112 8.42 -20.38 -7.30
N GLY A 113 9.36 -20.94 -6.54
CA GLY A 113 10.78 -20.99 -6.91
C GLY A 113 11.56 -19.69 -6.68
N PHE A 114 10.96 -18.66 -6.08
CA PHE A 114 11.64 -17.39 -5.81
C PHE A 114 12.94 -17.55 -4.99
N GLN A 115 12.91 -18.42 -3.97
CA GLN A 115 14.09 -18.70 -3.16
C GLN A 115 15.26 -19.24 -4.00
N ASP A 116 14.99 -20.16 -4.93
CA ASP A 116 16.01 -20.72 -5.82
C ASP A 116 16.52 -19.66 -6.80
N ILE A 117 15.62 -18.85 -7.37
CA ILE A 117 15.98 -17.75 -8.28
C ILE A 117 16.96 -16.78 -7.61
N VAL A 118 16.65 -16.32 -6.40
CA VAL A 118 17.46 -15.34 -5.67
C VAL A 118 18.78 -15.96 -5.21
N THR A 119 18.75 -17.18 -4.67
CA THR A 119 19.98 -17.86 -4.21
C THR A 119 20.94 -18.12 -5.39
N ASN A 120 20.42 -18.54 -6.53
CA ASN A 120 21.22 -18.79 -7.74
C ASN A 120 21.75 -17.50 -8.37
N GLN A 121 21.03 -16.38 -8.26
CA GLN A 121 21.49 -15.10 -8.79
C GLN A 121 22.70 -14.56 -7.99
N TYR A 122 22.62 -14.58 -6.66
CA TYR A 122 23.63 -13.96 -5.79
C TYR A 122 24.71 -14.93 -5.28
N HIS A 123 24.49 -16.24 -5.37
CA HIS A 123 25.42 -17.28 -4.92
C HIS A 123 25.80 -17.17 -3.43
N ILE A 124 24.88 -16.68 -2.59
CA ILE A 124 25.01 -16.56 -1.13
C ILE A 124 23.78 -17.18 -0.45
N PRO A 125 23.84 -17.53 0.85
CA PRO A 125 22.70 -18.11 1.54
C PRO A 125 21.45 -17.23 1.45
N TYR A 126 20.28 -17.86 1.30
CA TYR A 126 19.01 -17.19 1.02
C TYR A 126 18.71 -15.95 1.86
N PRO A 127 18.90 -15.93 3.21
CA PRO A 127 18.63 -14.74 4.01
C PRO A 127 19.42 -13.51 3.56
N TYR A 128 20.69 -13.68 3.19
CA TYR A 128 21.54 -12.59 2.71
C TYR A 128 21.21 -12.20 1.27
N ALA A 129 20.92 -13.20 0.41
CA ALA A 129 20.52 -12.96 -0.97
C ALA A 129 19.22 -12.15 -1.05
N LEU A 130 18.27 -12.46 -0.16
CA LEU A 130 17.02 -11.74 -0.01
C LEU A 130 17.24 -10.30 0.48
N GLU A 131 18.10 -10.10 1.48
CA GLU A 131 18.44 -8.74 1.96
C GLU A 131 19.03 -7.89 0.85
N VAL A 132 19.97 -8.43 0.06
CA VAL A 132 20.58 -7.74 -1.07
C VAL A 132 19.56 -7.45 -2.18
N TYR A 133 18.61 -8.36 -2.42
CA TYR A 133 17.56 -8.16 -3.41
C TYR A 133 16.55 -7.07 -2.99
N LEU A 134 16.32 -6.89 -1.69
CA LEU A 134 15.36 -5.94 -1.12
C LEU A 134 16.01 -4.69 -0.48
N ALA A 135 17.32 -4.49 -0.67
CA ALA A 135 18.08 -3.34 -0.20
C ALA A 135 17.96 -2.17 -1.18
#